data_AF-A0A523NIZ2-F1
#
_entry.id   AF-A0A523NIZ2-F1
#
_cell.length_a   1.000
_cell.length_b   1.000
_cell.length_c   1.000
_cell.angle_alpha   90.00
_cell.angle_beta   90.00
_cell.angle_gamma   90.00
#
_symmetry.space_group_name_H-M   'P 1'
#
loop_
_entity.id
_entity.type
_entity.pdbx_description
1 polymer ?
#
loop_
_entity_poly.entity_id
_entity_poly.type
_entity_poly.pdbx_seq_one_letter_code
_entity_poly.pdbx_strand_id
1 'polypeptide(L)' 'MSVRYYWISFLVVLVLTVLITWVQQTRTRKEFFMIMLKVTLGLVGVGFGLVGLSKLLVALGISKAGFIF' A
#
# COMPACT_ATOMS: atom_id res chain seq x y z
N MET A 1 -13.56 -5.93 -13.77
CA MET A 1 -12.72 -6.57 -12.72
C MET A 1 -13.28 -6.20 -11.36
N SER A 2 -13.50 -7.17 -10.48
CA SER A 2 -14.18 -6.92 -9.18
C SER A 2 -13.21 -6.30 -8.17
N VAL A 3 -13.67 -5.32 -7.41
CA VAL A 3 -12.95 -4.64 -6.30
C VAL A 3 -12.28 -5.64 -5.34
N ARG A 4 -12.85 -6.84 -5.21
CA ARG A 4 -12.31 -7.96 -4.41
C ARG A 4 -10.88 -8.35 -4.79
N TYR A 5 -10.50 -8.25 -6.07
CA TYR A 5 -9.14 -8.58 -6.51
C TYR A 5 -8.09 -7.56 -6.01
N TYR A 6 -8.45 -6.28 -5.90
CA TYR A 6 -7.57 -5.26 -5.36
C TYR A 6 -7.32 -5.46 -3.86
N TRP A 7 -8.35 -5.85 -3.12
CA TRP A 7 -8.22 -6.21 -1.70
C TRP A 7 -7.32 -7.42 -1.50
N ILE A 8 -7.46 -8.45 -2.33
CA ILE A 8 -6.61 -9.65 -2.26
C ILE A 8 -5.16 -9.29 -2.60
N SER A 9 -4.94 -8.49 -3.65
CA SER A 9 -3.58 -8.08 -4.05
C SER A 9 -2.90 -7.19 -2.99
N PHE A 10 -3.64 -6.27 -2.37
CA PHE A 10 -3.16 -5.49 -1.24
C PHE A 10 -2.78 -6.37 -0.06
N LEU A 11 -3.61 -7.36 0.28
CA LEU A 11 -3.34 -8.29 1.37
C LEU A 11 -2.08 -9.13 1.10
N VAL A 12 -1.88 -9.58 -0.13
CA VAL A 12 -0.69 -10.32 -0.56
C VAL A 12 0.57 -9.45 -0.42
N VAL A 13 0.54 -8.20 -0.89
CA VAL A 13 1.68 -7.27 -0.78
C VAL A 13 2.01 -6.99 0.68
N LEU A 14 0.99 -6.82 1.53
CA LEU A 14 1.15 -6.54 2.95
C LEU A 14 1.80 -7.73 3.68
N VAL A 15 1.31 -8.95 3.43
CA VAL A 15 1.87 -10.19 3.99
C VAL A 15 3.31 -10.42 3.51
N LEU A 16 3.59 -10.22 2.21
CA LEU A 16 4.95 -10.35 1.69
C LEU A 16 5.89 -9.34 2.34
N THR A 17 5.45 -8.10 2.51
CA THR A 17 6.27 -7.03 3.10
C THR A 17 6.62 -7.35 4.55
N VAL A 18 5.65 -7.86 5.32
CA VAL A 18 5.88 -8.33 6.70
C VAL A 18 6.84 -9.51 6.73
N LEU A 19 6.66 -10.50 5.85
CA LEU A 19 7.55 -11.67 5.77
C LEU A 19 8.98 -11.29 5.37
N ILE A 20 9.15 -10.39 4.40
CA ILE A 20 10.48 -9.89 3.98
C ILE A 20 11.14 -9.14 5.14
N THR A 21 10.38 -8.28 5.83
CA THR A 21 10.86 -7.55 7.02
C THR A 21 11.27 -8.51 8.13
N TRP A 22 10.49 -9.58 8.35
CA TRP A 22 10.75 -10.60 9.37
C TRP A 22 11.97 -11.48 9.00
N VAL A 23 12.16 -11.81 7.72
CA VAL A 23 13.32 -12.58 7.25
C VAL A 23 14.60 -11.75 7.32
N GLN A 24 14.52 -10.43 7.12
CA GLN A 24 15.65 -9.51 7.33
C GLN A 24 16.01 -9.29 8.81
N GLN A 25 15.26 -9.87 9.75
CA GLN A 25 15.37 -9.64 11.18
C GLN A 25 16.52 -10.44 11.81
N THR A 26 17.77 -10.14 11.40
CA THR A 26 19.01 -10.51 12.09
C THR A 26 19.73 -9.31 12.71
N ARG A 27 19.08 -8.13 12.77
CA ARG A 27 19.68 -6.90 13.28
C ARG A 27 18.86 -6.21 14.38
N THR A 28 19.59 -5.44 15.19
CA THR A 28 19.22 -4.80 16.45
C THR A 28 17.86 -4.08 16.46
N ARG A 29 17.24 -4.00 17.65
CA ARG A 29 15.92 -3.37 17.91
C ARG A 29 15.70 -2.00 17.24
N LYS A 30 16.76 -1.21 17.05
CA LYS A 30 16.72 0.10 16.37
C LYS A 30 16.49 -0.02 14.86
N GLU A 31 17.09 -1.01 14.20
CA GLU A 31 16.88 -1.22 12.77
C GLU A 31 15.48 -1.76 12.46
N PHE A 32 14.96 -2.65 13.31
CA PHE A 32 13.57 -3.10 13.21
C PHE A 32 12.58 -1.93 13.21
N PHE A 33 12.77 -0.97 14.12
CA PHE A 33 11.90 0.19 14.24
C PHE A 33 11.99 1.10 12.99
N MET A 34 13.19 1.27 12.44
CA MET A 34 13.39 2.04 11.20
C MET A 34 12.77 1.35 9.98
N ILE A 35 12.86 0.02 9.86
CA ILE A 35 12.27 -0.73 8.75
C ILE A 35 10.75 -0.66 8.84
N MET A 36 10.17 -0.91 10.02
CA MET A 36 8.74 -0.76 10.24
C MET A 36 8.26 0.65 9.89
N LEU A 37 8.98 1.69 10.34
CA LEU A 37 8.63 3.08 10.02
C LEU A 37 8.68 3.35 8.50
N LYS A 38 9.71 2.86 7.79
CA LYS A 38 9.81 2.98 6.32
C LYS A 38 8.67 2.26 5.62
N VAL A 39 8.32 1.05 6.06
CA VAL A 39 7.20 0.28 5.51
C VAL A 39 5.88 1.00 5.73
N THR A 40 5.64 1.51 6.95
CA THR A 40 4.43 2.28 7.26
C THR A 40 4.35 3.56 6.42
N LEU A 41 5.43 4.33 6.31
CA LEU A 41 5.47 5.53 5.46
C LEU A 41 5.25 5.19 3.98
N GLY A 42 5.82 4.09 3.49
CA GLY A 42 5.60 3.59 2.14
C GLY A 42 4.14 3.25 1.88
N LEU A 43 3.50 2.52 2.79
CA LEU A 43 2.07 2.18 2.70
C LEU A 43 1.17 3.42 2.72
N VAL A 44 1.47 4.39 3.61
CA VAL A 44 0.75 5.67 3.66
C VAL A 44 0.91 6.43 2.35
N GLY A 45 2.13 6.52 1.82
CA GLY A 45 2.42 7.17 0.54
C GLY A 45 1.67 6.52 -0.62
N VAL A 46 1.63 5.19 -0.68
CA VAL A 46 0.86 4.45 -1.69
C VAL A 46 -0.64 4.72 -1.55
N GLY A 47 -1.17 4.72 -0.32
CA GLY A 47 -2.57 5.04 -0.05
C GLY A 47 -2.95 6.45 -0.54
N PHE A 48 -2.15 7.46 -0.19
CA PHE A 48 -2.35 8.83 -0.66
C PHE A 48 -2.21 8.93 -2.18
N GLY A 49 -1.24 8.24 -2.78
CA GLY A 49 -1.04 8.17 -4.22
C GLY A 49 -2.26 7.61 -4.94
N LEU A 50 -2.84 6.52 -4.44
CA LEU A 50 -4.06 5.91 -5.01
C LEU A 50 -5.27 6.84 -4.89
N VAL A 51 -5.47 7.48 -3.74
CA VAL A 51 -6.56 8.46 -3.54
C VAL A 51 -6.38 9.67 -4.46
N GLY A 52 -5.15 10.18 -4.60
CA GLY A 52 -4.85 11.28 -5.52
C GLY A 52 -5.08 10.91 -6.97
N LEU A 53 -4.52 9.78 -7.41
CA LEU A 53 -4.69 9.24 -8.76
C LEU A 53 -6.16 9.04 -9.10
N SER A 54 -6.96 8.42 -8.23
CA SER A 54 -8.37 8.23 -8.52
C SER A 54 -9.14 9.53 -8.70
N LYS A 55 -8.91 10.54 -7.86
CA LYS A 55 -9.51 11.86 -8.04
C LYS A 55 -9.10 12.47 -9.37
N LEU A 56 -7.85 12.28 -9.78
CA LEU A 56 -7.32 12.77 -11.05
C LEU A 56 -7.94 12.05 -12.26
N LEU A 57 -8.12 10.72 -12.18
CA LEU A 57 -8.82 9.92 -13.20
C LEU A 57 -10.30 10.31 -13.31
N VAL A 58 -10.96 10.62 -12.18
CA VAL A 58 -12.33 11.15 -12.17
C VAL A 58 -12.37 12.54 -12.80
N ALA A 59 -11.44 13.43 -12.44
CA ALA A 59 -11.37 14.79 -12.99
C ALA A 59 -11.10 14.81 -14.51
N LEU A 60 -10.33 13.84 -15.00
CA LEU A 60 -10.08 13.64 -16.44
C LEU A 60 -11.25 12.97 -17.17
N GLY A 61 -12.33 12.59 -16.48
CA GLY A 61 -13.48 11.90 -17.06
C GLY A 61 -13.19 10.45 -17.49
N ILE A 62 -12.03 9.91 -17.13
CA ILE A 62 -11.58 8.56 -17.48
C ILE A 62 -12.29 7.51 -16.59
N SER A 63 -12.67 7.88 -15.36
CA SER A 63 -13.43 6.99 -14.46
C SER A 63 -14.68 7.65 -13.88
N LYS A 64 -15.69 6.83 -13.57
CA LYS A 64 -16.91 7.28 -12.87
C LYS A 64 -16.63 7.63 -11.41
N ALA A 65 -17.41 8.57 -10.87
CA ALA A 65 -17.42 8.87 -9.44
C ALA A 65 -17.76 7.58 -8.66
N GLY A 66 -16.92 7.23 -7.68
CA GLY A 66 -16.99 5.96 -6.94
C GLY A 66 -15.97 4.90 -7.36
N PHE A 67 -14.97 5.24 -8.19
CA PHE A 67 -13.93 4.28 -8.58
C PHE A 67 -13.13 3.69 -7.40
N ILE A 68 -13.04 4.41 -6.27
CA ILE A 68 -12.45 3.89 -5.03
C ILE A 68 -13.49 3.58 -3.94
N PHE A 69 -14.72 4.11 -4.03
CA PHE A 69 -15.78 3.95 -3.02
C PHE A 69 -17.13 3.60 -3.64
#